data_AF-A0A6J2YV61-F1
#
_entry.id   AF-A0A6J2YV61-F1
#
_cell.length_a   1.000
_cell.length_b   1.000
_cell.length_c   1.000
_cell.angle_alpha   90.00
_cell.angle_beta   90.00
_cell.angle_gamma   90.00
#
_symmetry.space_group_name_H-M   'P 1'
#
loop_
_entity.id
_entity.type
_entity.pdbx_description
1 polymer ?
#
loop_
_entity_poly.entity_id
_entity_poly.type
_entity_poly.pdbx_seq_one_letter_code
_entity_poly.pdbx_strand_id
1 'polypeptide(L)'
;MLGLLFVRHLVLLVEMKKILLVFLVLIVSQGRESLCEEFLEPLLRLPNLHRQCMRCLCHVATECDLTRGCVKGYCGPYKISKIYWKDASEVTLPDDDKERAGAYEDCALSYQCAQRIVLNYIAKYGRDCNNDGVTDCDDYMMINFNGGYQCHPPLNRSEAGVGWLQRYKACNPKLY
;
A
#
# COMPACT_ATOMS: atom_id res chain seq x y z
N MET A 1 69.13 -7.50 -14.26
CA MET A 1 67.93 -6.74 -14.72
C MET A 1 66.61 -7.54 -14.65
N LEU A 2 66.60 -8.86 -14.45
CA LEU A 2 65.35 -9.65 -14.32
C LEU A 2 64.59 -9.44 -12.99
N GLY A 3 65.28 -9.21 -11.87
CA GLY A 3 64.63 -9.11 -10.54
C GLY A 3 63.70 -7.90 -10.37
N LEU A 4 64.05 -6.74 -10.93
CA LEU A 4 63.20 -5.54 -10.89
C LEU A 4 61.94 -5.67 -11.75
N LEU A 5 62.01 -6.42 -12.86
CA LEU A 5 60.86 -6.72 -13.71
C LEU A 5 59.88 -7.67 -12.99
N PHE A 6 60.39 -8.67 -12.26
CA PHE A 6 59.56 -9.59 -11.49
C PHE A 6 58.85 -8.91 -10.30
N VAL A 7 59.57 -8.06 -9.57
CA VAL A 7 58.96 -7.27 -8.47
C VAL A 7 57.92 -6.28 -9.00
N ARG A 8 58.19 -5.60 -10.13
CA ARG A 8 57.17 -4.77 -10.80
C ARG A 8 55.95 -5.59 -11.22
N HIS A 9 56.16 -6.79 -11.77
CA HIS A 9 55.05 -7.65 -12.20
C HIS A 9 54.21 -8.16 -11.02
N LEU A 10 54.85 -8.48 -9.90
CA LEU A 10 54.20 -8.90 -8.66
C LEU A 10 53.44 -7.75 -8.00
N VAL A 11 54.00 -6.53 -7.98
CA VAL A 11 53.33 -5.31 -7.50
C VAL A 11 52.11 -4.99 -8.37
N LEU A 12 52.24 -5.08 -9.71
CA LEU A 12 51.10 -4.90 -10.63
C LEU A 12 50.00 -5.95 -10.42
N LEU A 13 50.36 -7.22 -10.17
CA LEU A 13 49.41 -8.29 -9.82
C LEU A 13 48.70 -8.07 -8.48
N VAL A 14 49.41 -7.53 -7.49
CA VAL A 14 48.84 -7.17 -6.17
C VAL A 14 47.90 -5.97 -6.29
N GLU A 15 48.28 -4.94 -7.05
CA GLU A 15 47.43 -3.77 -7.31
C GLU A 15 46.19 -4.15 -8.15
N MET A 16 46.32 -5.02 -9.15
CA MET A 16 45.18 -5.55 -9.91
C MET A 16 44.20 -6.35 -9.03
N LYS A 17 44.69 -7.15 -8.09
CA LYS A 17 43.83 -7.87 -7.13
C LYS A 17 43.10 -6.92 -6.18
N LYS A 18 43.76 -5.86 -5.70
CA LYS A 18 43.13 -4.81 -4.87
C LYS A 18 42.04 -4.07 -5.65
N ILE A 19 42.30 -3.73 -6.90
CA ILE A 19 41.33 -3.08 -7.79
C ILE A 19 40.11 -4.00 -8.02
N LEU A 20 40.32 -5.29 -8.30
CA LEU A 20 39.24 -6.25 -8.48
C LEU A 20 38.40 -6.43 -7.20
N LEU A 21 39.05 -6.45 -6.02
CA LEU A 21 38.36 -6.47 -4.72
C LEU A 21 37.55 -5.19 -4.49
N VAL A 22 38.07 -4.01 -4.84
CA VAL A 22 37.32 -2.75 -4.75
C VAL A 22 36.11 -2.77 -5.70
N PHE A 23 36.27 -3.25 -6.93
CA PHE A 23 35.13 -3.39 -7.86
C PHE A 23 34.09 -4.41 -7.35
N LEU A 24 34.51 -5.55 -6.81
CA LEU A 24 33.59 -6.53 -6.21
C LEU A 24 32.86 -5.95 -4.99
N VAL A 25 33.54 -5.20 -4.12
CA VAL A 25 32.93 -4.53 -2.98
C VAL A 25 31.98 -3.41 -3.44
N LEU A 26 32.32 -2.68 -4.50
CA LEU A 26 31.44 -1.68 -5.11
C LEU A 26 30.21 -2.31 -5.78
N ILE A 27 30.34 -3.45 -6.45
CA ILE A 27 29.20 -4.21 -7.00
C ILE A 27 28.30 -4.73 -5.87
N VAL A 28 28.88 -5.18 -4.74
CA VAL A 28 28.12 -5.60 -3.56
C VAL A 28 27.50 -4.40 -2.82
N SER A 29 28.14 -3.23 -2.82
CA SER A 29 27.61 -2.01 -2.18
C SER A 29 26.60 -1.26 -3.05
N GLN A 30 26.66 -1.41 -4.38
CA GLN A 30 25.67 -0.90 -5.34
C GLN A 30 24.46 -1.84 -5.46
N GLY A 31 24.56 -3.07 -4.95
CA GLY A 31 23.50 -4.07 -4.94
C GLY A 31 22.73 -4.19 -3.62
N ARG A 32 22.84 -3.22 -2.71
CA ARG A 32 22.10 -3.19 -1.44
C ARG A 32 21.31 -1.89 -1.28
N GLU A 33 20.58 -1.50 -2.32
CA GLU A 33 19.44 -0.60 -2.17
C GLU A 33 18.28 -1.40 -1.55
N SER A 34 18.19 -1.26 -0.23
CA SER A 34 16.97 -1.17 0.56
C SER A 34 15.64 -1.62 -0.08
N LEU A 35 15.35 -2.92 -0.02
CA LEU A 35 13.97 -3.46 -0.09
C LEU A 35 13.04 -2.96 1.04
N CYS A 36 13.49 -2.03 1.89
CA CYS A 36 12.72 -1.46 3.00
C CYS A 36 12.37 0.02 2.81
N GLU A 37 13.00 0.76 1.88
CA GLU A 37 12.75 2.20 1.75
C GLU A 37 11.52 2.52 0.89
N GLU A 38 11.22 1.70 -0.12
CA GLU A 38 10.13 1.98 -1.06
C GLU A 38 8.72 1.72 -0.48
N PHE A 39 8.62 0.92 0.59
CA PHE A 39 7.33 0.56 1.21
C PHE A 39 7.02 1.34 2.50
N LEU A 40 7.99 2.06 3.07
CA LEU A 40 7.85 2.70 4.38
C LEU A 40 7.36 4.17 4.31
N GLU A 41 7.62 4.87 3.21
CA GLU A 41 7.18 6.27 3.02
C GLU A 41 5.66 6.46 3.03
N PRO A 42 4.83 5.59 2.39
CA PRO A 42 3.37 5.71 2.49
C PRO A 42 2.83 5.42 3.90
N LEU A 43 3.49 4.52 4.63
CA LEU A 43 3.07 4.10 5.97
C LEU A 43 3.35 5.20 7.02
N LEU A 44 4.39 6.01 6.81
CA LEU A 44 4.74 7.13 7.70
C LEU A 44 3.78 8.32 7.55
N ARG A 45 3.10 8.45 6.41
CA ARG A 45 2.08 9.50 6.16
C ARG A 45 0.68 9.17 6.66
N LEU A 46 0.45 7.94 7.09
CA LEU A 46 -0.87 7.45 7.51
C LEU A 46 -0.86 7.08 8.99
N PRO A 47 -1.05 8.06 9.90
CA PRO A 47 -1.12 7.76 11.31
C PRO A 47 -2.22 6.72 11.56
N ASN A 48 -1.87 5.65 12.26
CA ASN A 48 -2.83 4.64 12.73
C ASN A 48 -3.56 3.81 11.63
N LEU A 49 -3.10 3.79 10.37
CA LEU A 49 -3.56 2.79 9.39
C LEU A 49 -2.78 1.47 9.56
N HIS A 50 -3.00 0.80 10.68
CA HIS A 50 -2.34 -0.48 10.97
C HIS A 50 -3.13 -1.68 10.42
N ARG A 51 -2.51 -2.88 10.45
CA ARG A 51 -3.05 -4.13 9.89
C ARG A 51 -4.48 -4.43 10.36
N GLN A 52 -4.79 -4.19 11.63
CA GLN A 52 -6.12 -4.42 12.19
C GLN A 52 -7.15 -3.47 11.58
N CYS A 53 -6.82 -2.19 11.39
CA CYS A 53 -7.70 -1.27 10.68
C CYS A 53 -7.95 -1.73 9.24
N MET A 54 -6.91 -2.09 8.49
CA MET A 54 -7.06 -2.61 7.12
C MET A 54 -7.93 -3.88 7.04
N ARG A 55 -7.84 -4.77 8.04
CA ARG A 55 -8.74 -5.93 8.16
C ARG A 55 -10.18 -5.51 8.47
N CYS A 56 -10.36 -4.55 9.38
CA CYS A 56 -11.68 -4.06 9.73
C CYS A 56 -12.35 -3.36 8.55
N LEU A 57 -11.64 -2.53 7.77
CA LEU A 57 -12.18 -1.92 6.55
C LEU A 57 -12.70 -2.95 5.55
N CYS A 58 -11.99 -4.08 5.38
CA CYS A 58 -12.44 -5.21 4.57
C CYS A 58 -13.74 -5.83 5.10
N HIS A 59 -13.75 -6.12 6.41
CA HIS A 59 -14.92 -6.69 7.08
C HIS A 59 -16.13 -5.77 7.00
N VAL A 60 -15.94 -4.47 7.15
CA VAL A 60 -17.04 -3.50 7.10
C VAL A 60 -17.58 -3.36 5.68
N ALA A 61 -16.74 -3.47 4.65
CA ALA A 61 -17.16 -3.36 3.27
C ALA A 61 -18.05 -4.52 2.81
N THR A 62 -17.66 -5.75 3.12
CA THR A 62 -18.25 -6.97 2.54
C THR A 62 -18.21 -8.20 3.47
N GLU A 63 -17.96 -8.00 4.76
CA GLU A 63 -17.54 -9.06 5.68
C GLU A 63 -16.22 -9.73 5.26
N CYS A 64 -15.44 -9.03 4.44
CA CYS A 64 -14.21 -9.49 3.83
C CYS A 64 -14.40 -10.74 2.95
N ASP A 65 -15.52 -10.80 2.21
CA ASP A 65 -15.81 -11.85 1.25
C ASP A 65 -14.83 -11.79 0.06
N LEU A 66 -13.81 -12.65 0.11
CA LEU A 66 -12.78 -12.75 -0.93
C LEU A 66 -13.28 -13.37 -2.25
N THR A 67 -14.49 -13.95 -2.24
CA THR A 67 -15.10 -14.54 -3.44
C THR A 67 -16.05 -13.56 -4.14
N ARG A 68 -16.25 -12.38 -3.55
CA ARG A 68 -17.13 -11.35 -4.07
C ARG A 68 -16.60 -10.81 -5.40
N GLY A 69 -17.37 -11.04 -6.46
CA GLY A 69 -17.16 -10.42 -7.76
C GLY A 69 -17.51 -8.92 -7.80
N CYS A 70 -17.77 -8.39 -9.00
CA CYS A 70 -18.24 -7.02 -9.18
C CYS A 70 -19.77 -6.94 -9.16
N VAL A 71 -20.34 -6.08 -8.32
CA VAL A 71 -21.79 -5.85 -8.21
C VAL A 71 -22.07 -4.36 -8.32
N LYS A 72 -22.87 -3.96 -9.31
CA LYS A 72 -23.23 -2.55 -9.57
C LYS A 72 -22.01 -1.62 -9.66
N GLY A 73 -20.92 -2.09 -10.28
CA GLY A 73 -19.68 -1.32 -10.46
C GLY A 73 -18.73 -1.29 -9.26
N TYR A 74 -19.08 -1.97 -8.15
CA TYR A 74 -18.20 -2.13 -6.99
C TYR A 74 -17.63 -3.54 -6.93
N CYS A 75 -16.32 -3.68 -6.78
CA CYS A 75 -15.61 -4.94 -6.91
C CYS A 75 -14.89 -5.35 -5.63
N GLY A 76 -14.87 -6.67 -5.41
CA GLY A 76 -13.97 -7.32 -4.46
C GLY A 76 -14.27 -7.06 -2.99
N PRO A 77 -13.38 -7.56 -2.11
CA PRO A 77 -13.63 -7.62 -0.68
C PRO A 77 -13.65 -6.24 -0.01
N TYR A 78 -13.06 -5.22 -0.64
CA TYR A 78 -13.09 -3.85 -0.14
C TYR A 78 -14.21 -3.00 -0.77
N LYS A 79 -15.07 -3.59 -1.63
CA LYS A 79 -16.17 -2.88 -2.33
C LYS A 79 -15.67 -1.59 -3.01
N ILE A 80 -14.56 -1.70 -3.72
CA ILE A 80 -13.90 -0.57 -4.40
C ILE A 80 -14.71 -0.21 -5.64
N SER A 81 -14.81 1.08 -5.99
CA SER A 81 -15.39 1.54 -7.26
C SER A 81 -14.29 1.97 -8.25
N LYS A 82 -14.62 2.09 -9.55
CA LYS A 82 -13.65 2.56 -10.54
C LYS A 82 -13.12 3.97 -10.27
N ILE A 83 -13.97 4.86 -9.72
CA ILE A 83 -13.55 6.23 -9.33
C ILE A 83 -12.62 6.17 -8.11
N TYR A 84 -12.93 5.33 -7.12
CA TYR A 84 -12.06 5.10 -5.97
C TYR A 84 -10.67 4.64 -6.43
N TRP A 85 -10.62 3.67 -7.34
CA TRP A 85 -9.38 3.16 -7.92
C TRP A 85 -8.59 4.23 -8.68
N LYS A 86 -9.26 5.06 -9.49
CA LYS A 86 -8.63 6.20 -10.18
C LYS A 86 -7.98 7.19 -9.20
N ASP A 87 -8.72 7.52 -8.14
CA ASP A 87 -8.22 8.40 -7.10
C ASP A 87 -7.04 7.80 -6.31
N ALA A 88 -6.98 6.48 -6.22
CA ALA A 88 -5.92 5.72 -5.57
C ALA A 88 -4.67 5.53 -6.45
N SER A 89 -4.45 6.40 -7.44
CA SER A 89 -3.34 6.33 -8.40
C SER A 89 -3.38 5.11 -9.32
N GLU A 90 -4.56 4.57 -9.58
CA GLU A 90 -4.78 3.53 -10.61
C GLU A 90 -3.92 2.28 -10.41
N VAL A 91 -3.73 1.85 -9.16
CA VAL A 91 -2.90 0.68 -8.80
C VAL A 91 -3.34 -0.57 -9.56
N THR A 92 -2.39 -1.29 -10.16
CA THR A 92 -2.65 -2.52 -10.91
C THR A 92 -1.97 -3.75 -10.30
N LEU A 93 -2.28 -4.93 -10.84
CA LEU A 93 -1.48 -6.13 -10.61
C LEU A 93 -0.08 -5.96 -11.21
N PRO A 94 0.91 -6.76 -10.76
CA PRO A 94 2.21 -6.79 -11.43
C PRO A 94 2.06 -7.05 -12.94
N ASP A 95 2.86 -6.36 -13.74
CA ASP A 95 2.91 -6.48 -15.21
C ASP A 95 1.59 -6.13 -15.95
N ASP A 96 0.66 -5.46 -15.29
CA ASP A 96 -0.61 -5.02 -15.85
C ASP A 96 -0.62 -3.52 -16.17
N ASP A 97 -1.37 -3.13 -17.19
CA ASP A 97 -1.47 -1.74 -17.68
C ASP A 97 -2.76 -1.08 -17.15
N LYS A 98 -2.62 0.09 -16.52
CA LYS A 98 -3.76 0.85 -16.00
C LYS A 98 -4.75 1.29 -17.09
N GLU A 99 -4.33 1.41 -18.35
CA GLU A 99 -5.21 1.75 -19.47
C GLU A 99 -6.00 0.54 -19.98
N ARG A 100 -5.66 -0.68 -19.54
CA ARG A 100 -6.41 -1.89 -19.90
C ARG A 100 -7.80 -1.85 -19.27
N ALA A 101 -8.81 -2.19 -20.07
CA ALA A 101 -10.21 -2.12 -19.67
C ALA A 101 -10.55 -2.87 -18.36
N GLY A 102 -9.86 -3.97 -18.04
CA GLY A 102 -10.08 -4.80 -16.85
C GLY A 102 -9.07 -4.62 -15.71
N ALA A 103 -8.14 -3.67 -15.80
CA ALA A 103 -7.09 -3.48 -14.78
C ALA A 103 -7.66 -3.14 -13.40
N TYR A 104 -8.71 -2.32 -13.39
CA TYR A 104 -9.46 -1.98 -12.18
C TYR A 104 -10.07 -3.22 -11.53
N GLU A 105 -10.84 -3.99 -12.29
CA GLU A 105 -11.56 -5.17 -11.78
C GLU A 105 -10.58 -6.20 -11.24
N ASP A 106 -9.54 -6.55 -12.00
CA ASP A 106 -8.57 -7.57 -11.62
C ASP A 106 -7.82 -7.18 -10.33
N CYS A 107 -7.43 -5.91 -10.20
CA CYS A 107 -6.80 -5.43 -8.98
C CYS A 107 -7.78 -5.34 -7.80
N ALA A 108 -9.01 -4.88 -8.00
CA ALA A 108 -10.00 -4.76 -6.94
C ALA A 108 -10.46 -6.13 -6.40
N LEU A 109 -10.44 -7.17 -7.23
CA LEU A 109 -10.76 -8.56 -6.83
C LEU A 109 -9.59 -9.26 -6.12
N SER A 110 -8.35 -8.89 -6.44
CA SER A 110 -7.16 -9.42 -5.76
C SER A 110 -7.00 -8.79 -4.37
N TYR A 111 -7.06 -9.59 -3.30
CA TYR A 111 -6.99 -9.09 -1.92
C TYR A 111 -5.77 -8.18 -1.66
N GLN A 112 -4.58 -8.59 -2.10
CA GLN A 112 -3.35 -7.80 -1.90
C GLN A 112 -3.33 -6.54 -2.77
N CYS A 113 -3.90 -6.59 -3.98
CA CYS A 113 -3.96 -5.44 -4.87
C CYS A 113 -5.00 -4.41 -4.37
N ALA A 114 -6.16 -4.89 -3.95
CA ALA A 114 -7.20 -4.10 -3.29
C ALA A 114 -6.69 -3.39 -2.02
N GLN A 115 -5.85 -4.05 -1.22
CA GLN A 115 -5.20 -3.41 -0.06
C GLN A 115 -4.34 -2.22 -0.47
N ARG A 116 -3.58 -2.33 -1.56
CA ARG A 116 -2.77 -1.22 -2.08
C ARG A 116 -3.64 -0.08 -2.62
N ILE A 117 -4.77 -0.40 -3.26
CA ILE A 117 -5.77 0.61 -3.67
C ILE A 117 -6.27 1.39 -2.45
N VAL A 118 -6.73 0.71 -1.40
CA VAL A 118 -7.24 1.36 -0.18
C VAL A 118 -6.15 2.17 0.51
N LEU A 119 -4.93 1.63 0.60
CA LEU A 119 -3.79 2.34 1.18
C LEU A 119 -3.51 3.65 0.44
N ASN A 120 -3.47 3.64 -0.90
CA ASN A 120 -3.25 4.86 -1.68
C ASN A 120 -4.42 5.85 -1.58
N TYR A 121 -5.65 5.36 -1.52
CA TYR A 121 -6.82 6.22 -1.34
C TYR A 121 -6.82 6.92 0.01
N ILE A 122 -6.49 6.17 1.08
CA ILE A 122 -6.35 6.74 2.41
C ILE A 122 -5.13 7.66 2.48
N ALA A 123 -4.02 7.35 1.79
CA ALA A 123 -2.87 8.26 1.67
C ALA A 123 -3.26 9.61 1.05
N LYS A 124 -4.21 9.61 0.11
CA LYS A 124 -4.71 10.83 -0.54
C LYS A 124 -5.71 11.61 0.31
N TYR A 125 -6.60 10.92 1.03
CA TYR A 125 -7.77 11.55 1.66
C TYR A 125 -7.78 11.53 3.19
N GLY A 126 -6.82 10.83 3.82
CA GLY A 126 -6.71 10.69 5.26
C GLY A 126 -6.65 12.05 5.96
N ARG A 127 -7.60 12.25 6.88
CA ARG A 127 -7.73 13.43 7.74
C ARG A 127 -8.69 13.10 8.87
N ASP A 128 -8.68 13.91 9.91
CA ASP A 128 -9.68 13.86 10.98
C ASP A 128 -11.06 14.23 10.41
N CYS A 129 -11.97 13.26 10.43
CA CYS A 129 -13.31 13.35 9.88
C CYS A 129 -14.36 13.48 10.99
N ASN A 130 -14.09 12.97 12.18
CA ASN A 130 -15.00 13.03 13.32
C ASN A 130 -14.75 14.25 14.24
N ASN A 131 -13.67 15.00 14.00
CA ASN A 131 -13.15 16.14 14.78
C ASN A 131 -12.74 15.76 16.21
N ASP A 132 -12.22 14.56 16.42
CA ASP A 132 -11.71 14.11 17.74
C ASP A 132 -10.23 14.49 17.99
N GLY A 133 -9.59 15.12 17.00
CA GLY A 133 -8.20 15.57 17.07
C GLY A 133 -7.18 14.51 16.69
N VAL A 134 -7.62 13.31 16.28
CA VAL A 134 -6.77 12.22 15.82
C VAL A 134 -7.22 11.82 14.41
N THR A 135 -6.28 11.35 13.59
CA THR A 135 -6.62 10.67 12.33
C THR A 135 -6.34 9.18 12.51
N ASP A 136 -7.39 8.36 12.45
CA ASP A 136 -7.29 6.92 12.65
C ASP A 136 -8.38 6.11 11.93
N CYS A 137 -8.58 4.87 12.37
CA CYS A 137 -9.49 3.94 11.72
C CYS A 137 -10.94 4.42 11.71
N ASP A 138 -11.36 5.23 12.70
CA ASP A 138 -12.70 5.81 12.71
C ASP A 138 -12.87 6.71 11.48
N ASP A 139 -11.89 7.57 11.19
CA ASP A 139 -11.91 8.45 10.03
C ASP A 139 -11.79 7.69 8.71
N TYR A 140 -10.92 6.67 8.66
CA TYR A 140 -10.73 5.86 7.46
C TYR A 140 -12.00 5.07 7.11
N MET A 141 -12.77 4.64 8.11
CA MET A 141 -14.09 4.04 7.92
C MET A 141 -15.08 5.07 7.36
N MET A 142 -15.07 6.32 7.83
CA MET A 142 -15.90 7.39 7.31
C MET A 142 -15.53 7.74 5.86
N ILE A 143 -14.23 7.82 5.54
CA ILE A 143 -13.71 8.07 4.19
C ILE A 143 -14.11 6.95 3.22
N ASN A 144 -14.00 5.67 3.63
CA ASN A 144 -14.38 4.55 2.76
C ASN A 144 -15.88 4.53 2.43
N PHE A 145 -16.74 4.96 3.35
CA PHE A 145 -18.18 4.96 3.11
C PHE A 145 -18.68 6.23 2.40
N ASN A 146 -18.29 7.41 2.89
CA ASN A 146 -18.78 8.69 2.37
C ASN A 146 -17.98 9.19 1.16
N GLY A 147 -16.78 8.65 0.94
CA GLY A 147 -15.85 9.09 -0.09
C GLY A 147 -14.88 10.17 0.39
N GLY A 148 -13.79 10.31 -0.36
CA GLY A 148 -12.62 11.11 -0.01
C GLY A 148 -12.89 12.60 0.18
N TYR A 149 -13.87 13.21 -0.49
CA TYR A 149 -14.10 14.66 -0.38
C TYR A 149 -15.06 15.07 0.74
N GLN A 150 -15.89 14.17 1.25
CA GLN A 150 -16.98 14.51 2.17
C GLN A 150 -17.08 13.50 3.31
N CYS A 151 -16.02 13.30 4.09
CA CYS A 151 -16.02 12.27 5.13
C CYS A 151 -16.80 12.62 6.40
N HIS A 152 -16.95 13.91 6.76
CA HIS A 152 -17.61 14.36 7.99
C HIS A 152 -19.06 13.94 8.25
N PRO A 153 -19.93 13.82 7.23
CA PRO A 153 -21.31 13.50 7.49
C PRO A 153 -21.49 12.13 8.18
N PRO A 154 -22.41 12.00 9.15
CA PRO A 154 -22.50 10.79 9.97
C PRO A 154 -22.96 9.58 9.15
N LEU A 155 -22.49 8.39 9.51
CA LEU A 155 -22.78 7.17 8.77
C LEU A 155 -24.21 6.64 9.00
N ASN A 156 -24.86 6.99 10.11
CA ASN A 156 -26.21 6.53 10.43
C ASN A 156 -27.35 7.21 9.65
N ARG A 157 -27.04 7.93 8.56
CA ARG A 157 -28.02 8.66 7.72
C ARG A 157 -28.75 7.77 6.71
N SER A 158 -28.36 6.51 6.56
CA SER A 158 -28.98 5.55 5.66
C SER A 158 -28.90 4.14 6.24
N GLU A 159 -29.79 3.25 5.80
CA GLU A 159 -29.74 1.82 6.18
C GLU A 159 -28.39 1.17 5.87
N ALA A 160 -27.83 1.48 4.69
CA ALA A 160 -26.51 0.99 4.30
C ALA A 160 -25.42 1.45 5.27
N GLY A 161 -25.47 2.70 5.71
CA GLY A 161 -24.50 3.26 6.65
C GLY A 161 -24.72 2.81 8.09
N VAL A 162 -25.96 2.51 8.50
CA VAL A 162 -26.25 1.84 9.78
C VAL A 162 -25.64 0.43 9.79
N GLY A 163 -25.82 -0.35 8.72
CA GLY A 163 -25.19 -1.67 8.59
C GLY A 163 -23.66 -1.59 8.58
N TRP A 164 -23.10 -0.56 7.94
CA TRP A 164 -21.66 -0.27 7.95
C TRP A 164 -21.14 -0.01 9.38
N LEU A 165 -21.80 0.88 10.13
CA LEU A 165 -21.46 1.16 11.53
C LEU A 165 -21.57 -0.08 12.43
N GLN A 166 -22.59 -0.92 12.23
CA GLN A 166 -22.77 -2.14 13.02
C GLN A 166 -21.59 -3.11 12.82
N ARG A 167 -21.18 -3.37 11.57
CA ARG A 167 -20.00 -4.21 11.31
C ARG A 167 -18.72 -3.59 11.86
N TYR A 168 -18.59 -2.27 11.79
CA TYR A 168 -17.41 -1.59 12.32
C TYR A 168 -17.25 -1.76 13.84
N LYS A 169 -18.35 -1.67 14.60
CA LYS A 169 -18.33 -1.93 16.06
C LYS A 169 -17.80 -3.32 16.40
N ALA A 170 -17.97 -4.32 15.53
CA ALA A 170 -17.48 -5.68 15.76
C ALA A 170 -15.96 -5.83 15.58
N CYS A 171 -15.31 -4.93 14.84
CA CYS A 171 -13.87 -5.02 14.53
C CYS A 171 -13.05 -3.77 14.85
N ASN A 172 -13.65 -2.74 15.48
CA ASN A 172 -12.97 -1.48 15.76
C ASN A 172 -11.69 -1.73 16.58
N PRO A 173 -10.51 -1.35 16.08
CA PRO A 173 -9.24 -1.58 16.76
C PRO A 173 -9.06 -0.78 18.06
N LYS A 174 -9.91 0.22 18.35
CA LYS A 174 -9.89 0.94 19.65
C LYS A 174 -10.57 0.16 20.78
N LEU A 175 -11.35 -0.87 20.45
CA LEU A 175 -12.14 -1.63 21.43
C LEU A 175 -11.43 -2.87 21.99
N TYR A 176 -10.26 -3.23 21.46
CA TYR A 176 -9.50 -4.44 21.80
C TYR A 176 -7.99 -4.19 21.70
#